data_AF-A0A4R3M7K9-F1
#
_entry.id   AF-A0A4R3M7K9-F1
#
_cell.length_a   1.000
_cell.length_b   1.000
_cell.length_c   1.000
_cell.angle_alpha   90.00
_cell.angle_beta   90.00
_cell.angle_gamma   90.00
#
_symmetry.space_group_name_H-M   'P 1'
#
loop_
_entity.id
_entity.type
_entity.pdbx_description
1 polymer ?
#
loop_
_entity_poly.entity_id
_entity_poly.type
_entity_poly.pdbx_seq_one_letter_code
_entity_poly.pdbx_strand_id
1 'polypeptide(L)' 'MSPEEFSIALKALDWKQSDFCRMAGVNKSTPSRWMTLDSPIPDWVPKFLGMGLEVKRLHDTYVLPPKAGKKSDA' A
#
# COMPACT_ATOMS: atom_id res chain seq x y z
N MET A 1 1.48 -12.73 -6.05
CA MET A 1 1.52 -12.05 -4.74
C MET A 1 0.68 -12.85 -3.77
N SER A 2 1.16 -13.07 -2.55
CA SER A 2 0.40 -13.73 -1.48
C SER A 2 -0.46 -12.73 -0.68
N PRO A 3 -1.43 -13.19 0.12
CA PRO A 3 -2.20 -12.32 1.03
C PRO A 3 -1.34 -11.55 2.04
N GLU A 4 -0.24 -12.17 2.50
CA GLU A 4 0.73 -11.52 3.40
C GLU A 4 1.45 -10.39 2.67
N GLU A 5 1.95 -10.63 1.46
CA GLU A 5 2.59 -9.61 0.63
C GLU A 5 1.63 -8.46 0.30
N PHE A 6 0.36 -8.77 0.01
CA PHE A 6 -0.68 -7.77 -0.18
C PHE A 6 -0.87 -6.91 1.07
N SER A 7 -0.96 -7.54 2.25
CA SER A 7 -1.10 -6.83 3.52
C SER A 7 0.12 -5.96 3.85
N ILE A 8 1.33 -6.44 3.54
CA ILE A 8 2.57 -5.69 3.71
C ILE A 8 2.58 -4.46 2.80
N ALA A 9 2.19 -4.60 1.53
CA ALA A 9 2.12 -3.48 0.59
C ALA A 9 1.11 -2.42 1.03
N LEU A 10 -0.07 -2.84 1.53
CA LEU A 10 -1.05 -1.90 2.10
C LEU A 10 -0.50 -1.16 3.32
N LYS A 11 0.17 -1.86 4.24
CA LYS A 11 0.81 -1.22 5.40
C LYS A 11 1.88 -0.21 5.00
N ALA A 12 2.70 -0.51 4.00
CA ALA A 12 3.71 0.43 3.49
C ALA A 12 3.09 1.70 2.89
N LEU A 13 1.88 1.59 2.33
CA LEU A 13 1.09 2.73 1.85
C LEU A 13 0.34 3.48 2.95
N ASP A 14 0.31 2.95 4.18
CA ASP A 14 -0.59 3.37 5.25
C ASP A 14 -2.08 3.24 4.85
N TRP A 15 -2.39 2.18 4.10
CA TRP A 15 -3.74 1.88 3.60
C TRP A 15 -4.38 0.72 4.35
N LYS A 16 -5.71 0.82 4.52
CA LYS A 16 -6.58 -0.31 4.84
C LYS A 16 -7.07 -0.99 3.56
N GLN A 17 -7.64 -2.19 3.67
CA GLN A 17 -8.29 -2.85 2.53
C GLN A 17 -9.42 -2.00 1.92
N SER A 18 -10.13 -1.21 2.74
CA SER A 18 -11.15 -0.27 2.26
C SER A 18 -10.57 0.83 1.36
N ASP A 19 -9.36 1.30 1.67
CA ASP A 19 -8.69 2.33 0.88
C ASP A 19 -8.25 1.74 -0.46
N PHE A 20 -7.69 0.52 -0.44
CA PHE A 20 -7.43 -0.22 -1.68
C PHE A 20 -8.69 -0.37 -2.54
N CYS A 21 -9.82 -0.78 -1.96
CA CYS A 21 -11.08 -0.93 -2.69
C CYS A 21 -11.52 0.39 -3.35
N ARG A 22 -11.42 1.50 -2.61
CA ARG A 22 -11.75 2.83 -3.10
C ARG A 22 -10.83 3.26 -4.25
N MET A 23 -9.53 3.02 -4.12
CA MET A 23 -8.52 3.45 -5.10
C MET A 23 -8.52 2.57 -6.35
N ALA A 24 -8.71 1.27 -6.21
CA ALA A 24 -8.71 0.31 -7.32
C ALA A 24 -10.10 0.12 -7.95
N GLY A 25 -11.15 0.72 -7.38
CA GLY A 25 -12.52 0.60 -7.90
C GLY A 25 -13.13 -0.81 -7.76
N VAL A 26 -12.70 -1.57 -6.75
CA VAL A 26 -13.18 -2.94 -6.51
C VAL A 26 -14.10 -3.03 -5.28
N ASN A 27 -14.93 -4.07 -5.21
CA ASN A 27 -15.81 -4.30 -4.06
C ASN A 27 -15.01 -4.73 -2.81
N LYS A 28 -15.46 -4.32 -1.62
CA LYS A 28 -14.93 -4.72 -0.30
C LYS A 28 -14.82 -6.24 -0.11
N SER A 29 -15.71 -7.02 -0.71
CA SER A 29 -15.65 -8.49 -0.64
C SER A 29 -14.48 -9.09 -1.43
N THR A 30 -13.91 -8.33 -2.37
CA THR A 30 -12.86 -8.82 -3.27
C THR A 30 -11.55 -9.08 -2.54
N PRO A 31 -10.96 -8.12 -1.79
CA PRO A 31 -9.77 -8.41 -1.00
C PRO A 31 -10.01 -9.44 0.10
N SER A 32 -11.21 -9.46 0.70
CA SER A 32 -11.56 -10.44 1.73
C SER A 32 -11.41 -11.88 1.23
N ARG A 33 -11.83 -12.17 -0.01
CA ARG A 33 -11.69 -13.50 -0.62
C ARG A 33 -10.24 -13.88 -0.93
N TRP A 34 -9.39 -12.89 -1.19
CA TRP A 34 -7.95 -13.13 -1.34
C TRP A 34 -7.32 -13.49 -0.01
N MET A 35 -7.70 -12.80 1.06
CA MET A 35 -7.18 -13.04 2.40
C MET A 35 -7.55 -14.43 2.95
N THR A 36 -8.70 -14.98 2.56
CA THR A 36 -9.15 -16.33 2.92
C THR A 36 -8.65 -17.41 1.96
N LEU A 37 -7.86 -17.06 0.94
CA LEU A 37 -7.41 -17.95 -0.14
C LEU A 37 -8.54 -18.57 -0.98
N ASP A 38 -9.77 -18.03 -0.87
CA ASP A 38 -10.92 -18.45 -1.67
C ASP A 38 -10.76 -18.08 -3.16
N SER A 39 -9.93 -17.07 -3.44
CA SER A 39 -9.63 -16.63 -4.81
C SER A 39 -8.19 -16.11 -4.91
N PRO A 40 -7.46 -16.40 -6.00
CA PRO A 40 -6.13 -15.86 -6.18
C PRO A 40 -6.16 -14.33 -6.37
N ILE A 41 -5.08 -13.68 -5.95
CA ILE A 41 -4.86 -12.25 -6.21
C ILE A 41 -4.54 -12.07 -7.71
N PRO A 42 -5.28 -11.22 -8.44
CA PRO A 42 -5.00 -10.97 -9.85
C PRO A 42 -3.63 -10.32 -10.10
N ASP A 43 -3.02 -10.64 -11.25
CA ASP A 43 -1.66 -10.17 -11.63
C ASP A 43 -1.51 -8.65 -11.77
N TRP A 44 -2.61 -7.92 -11.91
CA TRP A 44 -2.57 -6.46 -11.95
C TRP A 44 -2.41 -5.83 -10.57
N VAL A 45 -2.81 -6.53 -9.48
CA VAL A 45 -2.79 -5.98 -8.12
C VAL A 45 -1.37 -5.61 -7.67
N PRO A 46 -0.34 -6.47 -7.86
CA PRO A 46 1.03 -6.10 -7.52
C PRO A 46 1.53 -4.88 -8.29
N LYS A 47 1.15 -4.74 -9.58
CA LYS A 47 1.54 -3.60 -10.42
C LYS A 47 0.87 -2.31 -9.94
N PHE A 48 -0.40 -2.38 -9.58
CA PHE A 48 -1.16 -1.25 -9.04
C PHE A 48 -0.59 -0.77 -7.71
N LEU A 49 -0.31 -1.68 -6.78
CA LEU A 49 0.30 -1.35 -5.49
C LEU A 49 1.73 -0.84 -5.65
N GLY A 50 2.50 -1.41 -6.58
CA GLY A 50 3.83 -0.92 -6.95
C GLY A 50 3.81 0.52 -7.43
N MET A 51 2.85 0.89 -8.29
CA MET A 51 2.64 2.29 -8.69
C MET A 51 2.33 3.19 -7.48
N GLY A 52 1.44 2.76 -6.60
CA GLY A 52 1.12 3.53 -5.38
C GLY A 52 2.35 3.75 -4.48
N LEU A 53 3.19 2.72 -4.33
CA LEU A 53 4.41 2.80 -3.53
C LEU A 53 5.42 3.78 -4.13
N GLU A 54 5.53 3.80 -5.45
CA GLU A 54 6.40 4.75 -6.14
C GLU A 54 5.90 6.19 -6.00
N VAL A 55 4.58 6.41 -6.11
CA VAL A 55 3.98 7.73 -5.84
C VAL A 55 4.27 8.18 -4.41
N LYS A 56 4.11 7.29 -3.42
CA LYS A 56 4.45 7.59 -2.02
C LYS A 56 5.94 7.93 -1.87
N ARG A 57 6.83 7.15 -2.48
CA ARG A 57 8.28 7.40 -2.46
C ARG A 57 8.62 8.77 -3.02
N LEU A 58 8.03 9.14 -4.16
CA LEU A 58 8.22 10.45 -4.79
C LEU A 58 7.69 11.58 -3.90
N HIS A 59 6.49 11.43 -3.34
CA HIS A 59 5.90 12.38 -2.39
C HIS A 59 6.82 12.57 -1.17
N ASP A 60 7.26 11.49 -0.55
CA ASP A 60 8.10 11.55 0.65
C ASP A 60 9.48 12.16 0.36
N THR A 61 9.99 12.01 -0.86
CA THR A 61 11.29 12.56 -1.27
C THR A 61 11.22 14.04 -1.60
N TYR A 62 10.18 14.48 -2.30
CA TYR A 62 10.15 15.80 -2.94
C TYR A 62 9.10 16.76 -2.37
N VAL A 63 8.11 16.27 -1.63
CA VAL A 63 7.01 17.08 -1.09
C VAL A 63 7.12 17.24 0.42
N LEU A 64 7.49 16.18 1.15
CA LEU A 64 7.66 16.29 2.60
C LEU A 64 8.92 17.10 2.94
N PRO A 65 8.83 18.13 3.79
CA PRO A 65 10.01 18.82 4.27
C PRO A 65 10.90 17.84 5.06
N PRO A 66 12.24 18.01 5.01
CA PRO A 66 13.15 17.16 5.77
C PRO A 66 12.74 17.16 7.23
N LYS A 67 12.60 15.96 7.83
CA LYS A 67 12.34 15.85 9.26
C LYS A 67 13.45 16.60 9.99
N ALA A 68 13.07 17.60 10.81
CA ALA A 68 14.03 18.36 11.60
C ALA A 68 14.89 17.36 12.38
N GLY A 69 16.19 17.33 12.07
CA GLY A 69 17.13 16.45 12.75
C GLY A 69 16.99 16.69 14.25
N LYS A 70 16.84 15.61 15.03
CA LYS A 70 16.99 15.69 16.48
C LYS A 70 18.32 16.41 16.72
N LYS A 71 18.28 17.60 17.32
CA LYS A 71 19.49 18.20 17.89
C LYS A 71 20.00 17.17 18.91
N SER A 72 21.10 16.50 18.58
CA SER A 72 21.91 15.89 19.61
C SER A 72 22.52 17.06 20.37
N ASP A 73 21.98 17.34 21.55
CA ASP A 73 22.63 18.20 22.51
C ASP A 73 23.98 17.56 22.85
N ALA A 74 25.05 18.30 22.53
CA ALA A 74 26.43 18.03 22.93
C ALA A 74 26.75 18.82 24.19
#